data_AF-A0A2W5Q407-F1
#
_entry.id   AF-A0A2W5Q407-F1
#
_cell.length_a   1.000
_cell.length_b   1.000
_cell.length_c   1.000
_cell.angle_alpha   90.00
_cell.angle_beta   90.00
_cell.angle_gamma   90.00
#
_symmetry.space_group_name_H-M   'P 1'
#
loop_
_entity.id
_entity.type
_entity.pdbx_description
1 polymer ?
#
loop_
_entity_poly.entity_id
_entity_poly.type
_entity_poly.pdbx_seq_one_letter_code
_entity_poly.pdbx_strand_id
1 'polypeptide(L)'
;MTSPCFQALTRPVALMGLPLTYVIVLAMTVLGGFIATLSFVWFAASALLGYAGLRALAAWDARIFDVIFVSLTRTPLPVAWFKGRGITYRA
;
A
#
# COMPACT_ATOMS: atom_id res chain seq x y z
N MET A 1 -5.11 26.85 -10.70
CA MET A 1 -5.44 26.12 -11.95
C MET A 1 -5.52 24.64 -11.62
N THR A 2 -6.73 24.09 -11.56
CA THR A 2 -6.94 22.66 -11.38
C THR A 2 -6.76 22.04 -12.77
N SER A 3 -5.69 21.27 -13.00
CA SER A 3 -5.41 20.63 -14.29
C SER A 3 -5.73 19.13 -14.20
N PRO A 4 -7.02 18.74 -14.13
CA PRO A 4 -7.44 17.37 -13.87
C PRO A 4 -6.94 16.39 -14.93
N CYS A 5 -6.78 16.84 -16.17
CA CYS A 5 -6.32 16.00 -17.28
C CYS A 5 -4.84 15.59 -17.11
N PHE A 6 -3.97 16.51 -16.68
CA PHE A 6 -2.56 16.21 -16.44
C PHE A 6 -2.36 15.32 -15.20
N GLN A 7 -3.16 15.53 -14.16
CA GLN A 7 -3.17 14.69 -12.97
C GLN A 7 -3.66 13.26 -13.27
N ALA A 8 -4.62 13.11 -14.18
CA ALA A 8 -5.08 11.80 -14.64
C ALA A 8 -3.99 11.06 -15.44
N LEU A 9 -3.25 11.76 -16.31
CA LEU A 9 -2.14 11.20 -17.09
C LEU A 9 -0.94 10.77 -16.23
N THR A 10 -0.78 11.35 -15.05
CA THR A 10 0.29 11.00 -14.10
C THR A 10 -0.17 10.02 -13.04
N ARG A 11 -1.46 9.68 -12.94
CA ARG A 11 -1.91 8.67 -11.96
C ARG A 11 -1.40 7.29 -12.36
N PRO A 12 -0.99 6.45 -11.37
CA PRO A 12 -0.64 5.07 -11.65
C PRO A 12 -1.86 4.32 -12.22
N VAL A 13 -1.59 3.29 -13.02
CA VAL A 13 -2.63 2.41 -13.58
C VAL A 13 -3.51 1.88 -12.45
N ALA A 14 -4.81 2.07 -12.61
CA ALA A 14 -5.81 1.71 -11.61
C ALA A 14 -6.79 0.66 -12.16
N LEU A 15 -7.12 -0.32 -11.32
CA LEU A 15 -8.13 -1.32 -11.55
C LEU A 15 -9.25 -1.13 -10.51
N MET A 16 -10.51 -1.05 -10.96
CA MET A 16 -11.66 -0.79 -10.07
C MET A 16 -11.47 0.44 -9.15
N GLY A 17 -10.72 1.44 -9.63
CA GLY A 17 -10.44 2.67 -8.88
C GLY A 17 -9.30 2.56 -7.85
N LEU A 18 -8.61 1.43 -7.76
CA LEU A 18 -7.41 1.28 -6.92
C LEU A 18 -6.16 1.14 -7.80
N PRO A 19 -5.03 1.78 -7.42
CA PRO A 19 -3.74 1.51 -8.05
C PRO A 19 -3.40 0.01 -7.98
N LEU A 20 -2.69 -0.51 -8.98
CA LEU A 20 -2.37 -1.94 -9.06
C LEU A 20 -1.67 -2.48 -7.79
N THR A 21 -0.78 -1.70 -7.19
CA THR A 21 -0.10 -2.06 -5.93
C THR A 21 -1.09 -2.28 -4.78
N TYR A 22 -2.14 -1.48 -4.70
CA TYR A 22 -3.18 -1.59 -3.66
C TYR A 22 -4.03 -2.84 -3.88
N VAL A 23 -4.32 -3.15 -5.15
CA VAL A 23 -5.05 -4.38 -5.51
C VAL A 23 -4.24 -5.62 -5.12
N ILE A 24 -2.93 -5.61 -5.35
CA ILE A 24 -2.04 -6.71 -4.92
C ILE A 24 -2.06 -6.86 -3.40
N VAL A 25 -1.93 -5.77 -2.65
CA VAL A 25 -1.99 -5.80 -1.18
C VAL A 25 -3.34 -6.31 -0.69
N LEU A 26 -4.44 -5.87 -1.29
CA LEU A 26 -5.78 -6.34 -0.96
C LEU A 26 -5.91 -7.85 -1.23
N ALA A 27 -5.50 -8.31 -2.42
CA ALA A 27 -5.57 -9.72 -2.80
C ALA A 27 -4.73 -10.59 -1.87
N MET A 28 -3.50 -10.18 -1.55
CA MET A 28 -2.63 -10.91 -0.61
C MET A 28 -3.23 -11.00 0.79
N THR A 29 -3.88 -9.94 1.27
CA THR A 29 -4.47 -9.91 2.61
C THR A 29 -5.76 -10.74 2.67
N VAL A 30 -6.63 -10.59 1.67
CA VAL A 30 -7.93 -11.28 1.59
C VAL A 30 -7.73 -12.76 1.30
N LEU A 31 -7.04 -13.09 0.20
CA LEU A 31 -6.83 -14.48 -0.22
C LEU A 31 -5.82 -15.17 0.70
N GLY A 32 -4.73 -14.51 1.07
CA GLY A 32 -3.74 -15.10 1.99
C GLY A 32 -4.34 -15.39 3.37
N GLY A 33 -5.11 -14.44 3.93
CA GLY A 33 -5.78 -14.65 5.20
C GLY A 33 -6.94 -15.66 5.11
N PHE A 34 -7.66 -15.72 3.98
CA PHE A 34 -8.66 -16.77 3.75
C PHE A 34 -8.02 -18.15 3.66
N ILE A 35 -6.92 -18.31 2.93
CA ILE A 35 -6.20 -19.59 2.85
C ILE A 35 -5.69 -20.03 4.22
N ALA A 36 -5.19 -19.08 5.03
CA ALA A 36 -4.69 -19.38 6.37
C ALA A 36 -5.78 -19.79 7.37
N THR A 37 -6.99 -19.23 7.25
CA THR A 37 -8.06 -19.41 8.25
C THR A 37 -9.23 -20.28 7.75
N LEU A 38 -9.33 -20.48 6.44
CA LEU A 38 -10.48 -21.03 5.72
C LEU A 38 -11.83 -20.39 6.08
N SER A 39 -11.80 -19.16 6.59
CA SER A 39 -12.98 -18.46 7.11
C SER A 39 -13.62 -17.57 6.05
N PHE A 40 -14.84 -17.91 5.64
CA PHE A 40 -15.62 -17.04 4.76
C PHE A 40 -15.96 -15.68 5.40
N VAL A 41 -16.06 -15.63 6.72
CA VAL A 41 -16.24 -14.36 7.45
C VAL A 41 -15.01 -13.48 7.30
N TRP A 42 -13.80 -14.05 7.42
CA TRP A 42 -12.57 -13.33 7.14
C TRP A 42 -12.56 -12.80 5.71
N PHE A 43 -12.85 -13.67 4.74
CA PHE A 43 -12.85 -13.31 3.32
C PHE A 43 -13.77 -12.10 3.05
N ALA A 44 -15.03 -12.17 3.49
CA ALA A 44 -15.99 -11.09 3.25
C ALA A 44 -15.63 -9.80 4.00
N ALA A 45 -15.28 -9.90 5.28
CA ALA A 45 -14.95 -8.72 6.09
C ALA A 45 -13.67 -8.04 5.61
N SER A 46 -12.60 -8.79 5.34
CA SER A 46 -11.33 -8.25 4.85
C SER A 46 -11.46 -7.68 3.44
N ALA A 47 -12.26 -8.27 2.56
CA ALA A 47 -12.51 -7.73 1.23
C ALA A 47 -13.22 -6.38 1.30
N LEU A 48 -14.29 -6.27 2.10
CA LEU A 48 -15.08 -5.04 2.24
C LEU A 48 -14.28 -3.93 2.94
N LEU A 49 -13.75 -4.22 4.13
CA LEU A 49 -13.03 -3.25 4.94
C LEU A 49 -11.70 -2.86 4.29
N GLY A 50 -10.98 -3.84 3.73
CA GLY A 50 -9.74 -3.61 3.01
C GLY A 50 -9.94 -2.76 1.77
N TYR A 51 -10.96 -3.07 0.95
CA TYR A 51 -11.29 -2.26 -0.23
C TYR A 51 -11.66 -0.82 0.17
N ALA A 52 -12.54 -0.65 1.15
CA ALA A 52 -12.97 0.68 1.59
C ALA A 52 -11.79 1.51 2.13
N GLY A 53 -10.95 0.90 2.99
CA GLY A 53 -9.77 1.56 3.54
C GLY A 53 -8.76 1.95 2.46
N LEU A 54 -8.45 1.04 1.54
CA LEU A 54 -7.53 1.31 0.44
C LEU A 54 -8.11 2.32 -0.56
N ARG A 55 -9.43 2.35 -0.75
CA ARG A 55 -10.11 3.33 -1.59
C ARG A 55 -10.04 4.73 -0.98
N ALA A 56 -10.25 4.85 0.33
CA ALA A 56 -10.06 6.10 1.05
C ALA A 56 -8.59 6.57 0.97
N LEU A 57 -7.64 5.64 1.14
CA LEU A 57 -6.21 5.94 1.02
C LEU A 57 -5.84 6.41 -0.38
N ALA A 58 -6.33 5.74 -1.43
CA ALA A 58 -6.08 6.14 -2.82
C ALA A 58 -6.78 7.45 -3.22
N ALA A 59 -7.81 7.88 -2.48
CA ALA A 59 -8.41 9.20 -2.62
C ALA A 59 -7.52 10.29 -2.00
N TRP A 60 -6.80 9.96 -0.92
CA TRP A 60 -5.84 10.86 -0.28
C TRP A 60 -4.51 10.93 -1.05
N ASP A 61 -3.86 9.80 -1.29
CA ASP A 61 -2.65 9.69 -2.11
C ASP A 61 -2.59 8.32 -2.79
N ALA A 62 -2.62 8.30 -4.13
CA ALA A 62 -2.58 7.07 -4.91
C ALA A 62 -1.20 6.40 -4.98
N ARG A 63 -0.12 7.09 -4.60
CA ARG A 63 1.27 6.63 -4.74
C ARG A 63 1.95 6.30 -3.41
N ILE A 64 1.24 6.33 -2.29
CA ILE A 64 1.83 6.15 -0.95
C ILE A 64 2.71 4.88 -0.85
N PHE A 65 2.24 3.74 -1.40
CA PHE A 65 2.99 2.50 -1.38
C PHE A 65 4.23 2.56 -2.26
N ASP A 66 4.16 3.20 -3.43
CA ASP A 66 5.32 3.36 -4.32
C ASP A 66 6.40 4.18 -3.62
N VAL A 67 6.01 5.26 -2.92
CA VAL A 67 6.95 6.08 -2.14
C VAL A 67 7.60 5.25 -1.02
N ILE A 68 6.81 4.43 -0.31
CA ILE A 68 7.32 3.55 0.75
C ILE A 68 8.30 2.52 0.16
N PHE A 69 7.94 1.83 -0.93
CA PHE A 69 8.81 0.82 -1.53
C PHE A 69 10.07 1.42 -2.14
N VAL A 70 9.96 2.57 -2.83
CA VAL A 70 11.12 3.26 -3.40
C VAL A 70 12.04 3.77 -2.30
N SER A 71 11.50 4.38 -1.23
CA SER A 71 12.32 4.83 -0.11
C SER A 71 13.01 3.66 0.59
N LEU A 72 12.32 2.56 0.87
CA LEU A 72 12.94 1.36 1.45
C LEU A 72 14.02 0.75 0.54
N THR A 73 13.84 0.81 -0.78
CA THR A 73 14.80 0.28 -1.76
C THR A 73 16.04 1.18 -1.88
N ARG A 74 15.85 2.51 -1.88
CA ARG A 74 16.93 3.49 -2.06
C ARG A 74 17.68 3.79 -0.76
N THR A 75 16.98 3.73 0.37
CA THR A 75 17.53 3.92 1.72
C THR A 75 17.15 2.72 2.59
N PRO A 76 17.82 1.57 2.42
CA PRO A 76 17.53 0.39 3.21
C PRO A 76 17.74 0.67 4.70
N LEU A 77 16.80 0.23 5.53
CA LEU A 77 16.87 0.41 6.97
C LEU A 77 18.05 -0.41 7.53
N PRO A 78 19.01 0.21 8.23
CA PRO A 78 20.12 -0.53 8.81
C PRO A 78 19.62 -1.48 9.90
N VAL A 79 20.27 -2.64 10.07
CA VAL A 79 19.91 -3.65 11.08
C VAL A 79 19.86 -3.07 12.51
N ALA A 80 20.60 -1.98 12.76
CA ALA A 80 20.56 -1.23 14.01
C ALA A 80 19.16 -0.68 14.35
N TRP A 81 18.39 -0.28 13.33
CA TRP A 81 17.02 0.22 13.47
C TRP A 81 16.09 -0.82 14.11
N PHE A 82 16.17 -2.07 13.64
CA PHE A 82 15.41 -3.19 14.21
C PHE A 82 15.89 -3.64 15.59
N LYS A 83 17.11 -3.26 15.99
CA LYS A 83 17.68 -3.57 17.31
C LYS A 83 17.46 -2.44 18.33
N GLY A 84 16.70 -1.40 17.99
CA GLY A 84 16.47 -0.24 18.85
C GLY A 84 17.73 0.56 19.16
N ARG A 85 18.83 0.32 18.42
CA ARG A 85 20.07 1.09 18.57
C ARG A 85 19.94 2.31 17.67
N GLY A 86 19.87 3.50 18.28
CA GLY A 86 19.72 4.76 17.58
C GLY A 86 20.70 4.91 16.41
N ILE A 87 20.21 5.51 15.33
CA ILE A 87 20.99 5.75 14.13
C ILE A 87 22.04 6.81 14.47
N THR A 88 23.31 6.42 14.59
CA THR A 88 24.40 7.40 14.71
C THR A 88 24.74 7.85 13.29
N TYR A 89 24.16 8.97 12.87
CA TYR A 89 24.63 9.65 11.66
C TYR A 89 26.05 10.15 11.92
N ARG A 90 27.04 9.48 11.31
CA ARG A 90 28.38 10.05 11.18
C ARG A 90 28.35 10.91 9.91
N ALA A 91 28.39 12.22 10.11
CA ALA A 91 28.61 13.20 9.05
C ALA A 91 30.01 13.03 8.45
#